data_AF-A0A8S9DNZ6-F1
#
_entry.id   AF-A0A8S9DNZ6-F1
#
_cell.length_a   1.000
_cell.length_b   1.000
_cell.length_c   1.000
_cell.angle_alpha   90.00
_cell.angle_beta   90.00
_cell.angle_gamma   90.00
#
_symmetry.space_group_name_H-M   'P 1'
#
loop_
_entity.id
_entity.type
_entity.pdbx_description
1 polymer ?
#
loop_
_entity_poly.entity_id
_entity_poly.type
_entity_poly.pdbx_seq_one_letter_code
_entity_poly.pdbx_strand_id
1 'polypeptide(L)' 'MEMMIDFPGGARVDAHFGPYTVQTDQPPLGGGQASAPTPFALFLASI' A
#
# COMPACT_ATOMS: atom_id res chain seq x y z
N MET A 1 18.45 0.75 -1.50
CA MET A 1 17.44 1.74 -1.09
C MET A 1 16.80 1.17 0.15
N GLU A 2 16.91 1.84 1.28
CA GLU A 2 16.23 1.41 2.50
C GLU A 2 14.73 1.72 2.35
N MET A 3 13.89 0.76 2.68
CA MET A 3 12.43 0.88 2.63
C MET A 3 11.88 0.50 3.99
N MET A 4 11.09 1.39 4.58
CA MET A 4 10.37 1.14 5.82
C MET A 4 8.91 0.86 5.49
N ILE A 5 8.33 -0.15 6.14
CA ILE A 5 6.96 -0.59 5.91
C ILE A 5 6.17 -0.43 7.21
N ASP A 6 5.10 0.35 7.14
CA ASP A 6 4.16 0.57 8.23
C ASP A 6 2.81 -0.11 7.96
N PHE A 7 2.20 -0.63 9.03
CA PHE A 7 0.89 -1.29 9.03
C PHE A 7 -0.08 -0.53 9.93
N PRO A 8 -0.72 0.55 9.44
CA PRO A 8 -1.55 1.44 10.26
C PRO A 8 -2.89 0.81 10.72
N GLY A 9 -3.20 -0.40 10.27
CA GLY A 9 -4.40 -1.14 10.63
C GLY A 9 -5.22 -1.57 9.42
N GLY A 10 -6.08 -2.58 9.61
CA GLY A 10 -6.74 -3.27 8.50
C GLY A 10 -5.73 -3.94 7.57
N ALA A 11 -6.06 -4.04 6.28
CA ALA A 11 -5.17 -4.54 5.24
C ALA A 11 -4.45 -3.43 4.45
N ARG A 12 -4.16 -2.30 5.12
CA ARG A 12 -3.40 -1.17 4.57
C ARG A 12 -1.90 -1.35 4.80
N VAL A 13 -1.11 -0.90 3.84
CA VAL A 13 0.36 -0.85 3.89
C VAL A 13 0.83 0.51 3.41
N ASP A 14 1.69 1.15 4.21
CA ASP A 14 2.39 2.38 3.85
C ASP A 14 3.88 2.05 3.68
N ALA A 15 4.42 2.25 2.48
CA ALA A 15 5.82 2.03 2.16
C ALA A 15 6.55 3.37 2.03
N HIS A 16 7.62 3.55 2.80
CA HIS A 16 8.39 4.79 2.87
C HIS A 16 9.81 4.54 2.34
N PHE A 17 10.22 5.32 1.34
CA PHE A 17 11.57 5.26 0.77
C PHE A 17 11.96 6.61 0.16
N GLY A 18 13.12 7.13 0.57
CA GLY A 18 13.54 8.48 0.16
C GLY A 18 12.47 9.53 0.49
N PRO A 19 12.08 10.41 -0.45
CA PRO A 19 11.02 11.40 -0.25
C PRO A 19 9.60 10.85 -0.49
N TYR A 20 9.46 9.56 -0.84
CA TYR A 20 8.19 9.00 -1.28
C TYR A 20 7.52 8.20 -0.16
N THR A 21 6.20 8.32 -0.12
CA THR A 21 5.31 7.42 0.62
C THR A 21 4.31 6.85 -0.37
N VAL A 22 4.22 5.53 -0.41
CA VAL A 22 3.33 4.78 -1.29
C VAL A 22 2.33 4.05 -0.41
N GLN A 23 1.07 4.45 -0.50
CA GLN A 23 -0.02 3.84 0.27
C GLN A 23 -0.76 2.84 -0.59
N THR A 24 -1.07 1.69 0.00
CA THR A 24 -1.89 0.65 -0.62
C THR A 24 -2.89 0.11 0.38
N ASP A 25 -4.07 -0.29 -0.08
CA ASP A 25 -5.11 -0.84 0.77
C ASP A 25 -5.94 -1.86 0.00
N GLN A 26 -6.28 -2.97 0.64
CA GLN A 26 -7.15 -3.97 0.05
C GLN A 26 -8.61 -3.51 0.10
N PRO A 27 -9.50 -4.06 -0.76
CA PRO A 27 -10.93 -3.83 -0.63
C PRO A 27 -11.48 -4.42 0.69
N PRO A 28 -12.72 -4.05 1.10
CA PRO A 28 -13.38 -4.62 2.27
C PRO A 28 -13.44 -6.15 2.28
N LEU A 29 -13.64 -6.79 1.13
CA LEU A 29 -13.61 -8.25 0.98
C LEU A 29 -12.23 -8.84 1.33
N GLY A 30 -11.16 -8.05 1.19
CA GLY A 30 -9.79 -8.40 1.55
C GLY A 30 -9.35 -7.85 2.91
N GLY A 31 -10.27 -7.36 3.75
CA GLY A 31 -9.97 -6.85 5.10
C GLY A 31 -9.44 -5.41 5.16
N GLY A 32 -9.42 -4.70 4.04
CA GLY A 32 -9.04 -3.28 3.98
C GLY A 32 -10.25 -2.35 3.90
N GLN A 33 -10.00 -1.07 3.63
CA GLN A 33 -11.05 -0.03 3.53
C GLN A 33 -11.18 0.53 2.11
N ALA A 34 -10.43 -0.01 1.14
CA ALA A 34 -10.28 0.55 -0.19
C ALA A 34 -9.90 2.05 -0.19
N SER A 35 -9.13 2.52 0.80
CA SER A 35 -8.73 3.93 0.91
C SER A 35 -7.58 4.33 -0.03
N ALA A 36 -6.92 3.35 -0.65
CA ALA A 36 -5.82 3.49 -1.60
C ALA A 36 -5.86 2.33 -2.63
N PRO A 37 -5.10 2.40 -3.74
CA PRO A 37 -5.01 1.29 -4.69
C PRO A 37 -4.54 -0.01 -4.03
N THR A 38 -4.95 -1.16 -4.55
CA THR A 38 -4.43 -2.44 -4.06
C THR A 38 -2.95 -2.59 -4.40
N PRO A 39 -2.14 -3.30 -3.58
CA PRO A 39 -0.73 -3.52 -3.88
C PRO A 39 -0.50 -4.14 -5.27
N PHE A 40 -1.37 -5.06 -5.67
CA PHE A 40 -1.25 -5.73 -6.97
C PHE A 40 -1.58 -4.80 -8.14
N ALA A 41 -2.60 -3.95 -8.01
CA ALA A 41 -2.90 -2.95 -9.03
C ALA A 41 -1.74 -1.94 -9.18
N LEU A 42 -1.14 -1.52 -8.07
CA LEU A 42 0.02 -0.64 -8.10
C LEU A 42 1.23 -1.29 -8.77
N PHE A 43 1.48 -2.58 -8.49
CA PHE A 43 2.52 -3.35 -9.18
C PHE A 43 2.29 -3.37 -10.70
N LEU A 44 1.07 -3.65 -11.16
CA LEU A 44 0.75 -3.63 -12.59
C LEU A 44 0.87 -2.24 -13.22
N ALA A 45 0.63 -1.16 -12.48
CA ALA A 45 0.79 0.20 -12.98
C ALA A 45 2.27 0.64 -13.13
N SER A 46 3.22 -0.15 -12.62
CA SER A 46 4.66 0.18 -12.65
C SER A 46 5.43 -0.42 -13.84
N ILE A 47 4.72 -1.09 -14.75
CA ILE A 47 5.24 -1.67 -16.00
C ILE A 47 4.54 -1.07 -17.22
#